data_AF-Q3TMQ6-F1
#
_entry.id   AF-Q3TMQ6-F1
#
_cell.length_a   1.000
_cell.length_b   1.000
_cell.length_c   1.000
_cell.angle_alpha   90.00
_cell.angle_beta   90.00
_cell.angle_gamma   90.00
#
_symmetry.space_group_name_H-M   'P 1'
#
loop_
_entity.id
_entity.type
_entity.pdbx_description
1 polymer ?
#
loop_
_entity_poly.entity_id
_entity_poly.type
_entity_poly.pdbx_seq_one_letter_code
_entity_poly.pdbx_strand_id
1 'polypeptide(L)'
;MTMSPCPLLLVFVLGLVVIPPTLAQNERYEKFLRQHYDAKPNGRDDRYCESMMKERKLTSPCKDVNTFIHGTKKNIRAICGKKGSPYGENFRISNSPFQITTCTHSGASPRPPCGYRAFKDFRYIVIACEDGWPVHFDESFISP
;
A
#
# COMPACT_ATOMS: atom_id res chain seq x y z
N MET A 1 -29.92 -36.62 49.72
CA MET A 1 -30.73 -36.67 48.48
C MET A 1 -29.79 -36.42 47.32
N THR A 2 -29.56 -37.44 46.51
CA THR A 2 -28.63 -37.46 45.38
C THR A 2 -29.30 -36.89 44.14
N MET A 3 -28.69 -35.92 43.45
CA MET A 3 -29.01 -35.62 42.05
C MET A 3 -27.72 -35.37 41.26
N SER A 4 -27.58 -36.15 40.19
CA SER A 4 -26.44 -36.23 39.28
C SER A 4 -26.54 -35.15 38.20
N PRO A 5 -25.44 -34.52 37.74
CA PRO A 5 -25.46 -33.65 36.57
C PRO A 5 -25.23 -34.48 35.29
N CYS A 6 -26.12 -34.32 34.31
CA CYS A 6 -25.99 -34.89 32.97
C CYS A 6 -25.07 -34.00 32.12
N PRO A 7 -23.96 -34.51 31.55
CA PRO A 7 -23.07 -33.69 30.73
C PRO A 7 -23.60 -33.60 29.30
N LEU A 8 -24.02 -32.41 28.87
CA LEU A 8 -24.27 -32.09 27.46
C LEU A 8 -22.94 -31.78 26.77
N LEU A 9 -22.49 -32.70 25.93
CA LEU A 9 -21.38 -32.53 24.99
C LEU A 9 -21.72 -31.43 23.97
N LEU A 10 -21.01 -30.30 24.03
CA LEU A 10 -20.94 -29.30 22.96
C LEU A 10 -19.57 -29.42 22.29
N VAL A 11 -19.52 -30.06 21.12
CA VAL A 11 -18.32 -30.08 20.27
C VAL A 11 -18.29 -28.79 19.46
N PHE A 12 -17.50 -27.81 19.90
CA PHE A 12 -17.16 -26.64 19.10
C PHE A 12 -15.95 -26.96 18.22
N VAL A 13 -16.15 -27.17 16.92
CA VAL A 13 -15.05 -27.27 15.95
C VAL A 13 -14.58 -25.84 15.64
N LEU A 14 -13.54 -25.39 16.33
CA LEU A 14 -12.80 -24.17 16.00
C LEU A 14 -11.87 -24.46 14.82
N GLY A 15 -12.35 -24.21 13.59
CA GLY A 15 -11.53 -24.19 12.39
C GLY A 15 -10.62 -22.97 12.37
N LEU A 16 -9.39 -23.08 12.88
CA LEU A 16 -8.34 -22.09 12.68
C LEU A 16 -7.86 -22.14 11.22
N VAL A 17 -8.33 -21.20 10.39
CA VAL A 17 -7.77 -20.98 9.06
C VAL A 17 -6.41 -20.30 9.23
N VAL A 18 -5.33 -21.09 9.20
CA VAL A 18 -3.96 -20.57 9.17
C VAL A 18 -3.61 -20.25 7.72
N ILE A 19 -3.58 -18.95 7.38
CA ILE A 19 -3.12 -18.50 6.07
C ILE A 19 -1.59 -18.67 6.01
N PRO A 20 -1.04 -19.38 5.01
CA PRO A 20 0.41 -19.50 4.85
C PRO A 20 1.08 -18.12 4.77
N PRO A 21 2.22 -17.89 5.46
CA PRO A 21 2.91 -16.59 5.46
C PRO A 21 3.19 -16.07 4.04
N THR A 22 3.56 -16.98 3.12
CA THR A 22 3.85 -16.66 1.72
C THR A 22 2.65 -16.09 0.96
N LEU A 23 1.43 -16.52 1.30
CA LEU A 23 0.22 -16.01 0.68
C LEU A 23 -0.10 -14.61 1.20
N ALA A 24 -0.05 -14.40 2.51
CA ALA A 24 -0.26 -13.10 3.13
C ALA A 24 0.77 -12.06 2.64
N GLN A 25 2.03 -12.46 2.49
CA GLN A 25 3.10 -11.64 1.93
C GLN A 25 2.84 -11.22 0.47
N ASN A 26 2.35 -12.15 -0.35
CA ASN A 26 1.98 -11.87 -1.73
C ASN A 26 0.83 -10.85 -1.78
N GLU A 27 -0.20 -11.01 -0.94
CA GLU A 27 -1.32 -10.07 -0.88
C GLU A 27 -0.90 -8.63 -0.51
N ARG A 28 0.03 -8.47 0.44
CA ARG A 28 0.54 -7.15 0.84
C ARG A 28 1.38 -6.51 -0.27
N TYR A 29 2.21 -7.29 -0.95
CA TYR A 29 2.99 -6.80 -2.10
C TYR A 29 2.09 -6.40 -3.27
N GLU A 30 1.07 -7.20 -3.60
CA GLU A 30 0.10 -6.87 -4.65
C GLU A 30 -0.74 -5.64 -4.28
N LYS A 31 -1.09 -5.48 -2.99
CA LYS A 31 -1.70 -4.24 -2.50
C LYS A 31 -0.75 -3.05 -2.68
N PHE A 32 0.53 -3.17 -2.31
CA PHE A 32 1.52 -2.11 -2.52
C PHE A 32 1.59 -1.69 -3.99
N LEU A 33 1.70 -2.66 -4.92
CA LEU A 33 1.74 -2.37 -6.35
C LEU A 33 0.45 -1.71 -6.84
N ARG A 34 -0.71 -2.22 -6.43
CA ARG A 34 -2.01 -1.62 -6.80
C ARG A 34 -2.06 -0.15 -6.40
N GLN A 35 -1.63 0.17 -5.18
CA GLN A 35 -1.73 1.53 -4.64
C GLN A 35 -0.63 2.46 -5.15
N HIS A 36 0.60 1.97 -5.33
CA HIS A 36 1.78 2.83 -5.45
C HIS A 36 2.62 2.60 -6.70
N TYR A 37 2.22 1.73 -7.62
CA TYR A 37 3.01 1.46 -8.83
C TYR A 37 2.30 1.86 -10.12
N ASP A 38 2.97 2.63 -10.95
CA ASP A 38 2.58 2.85 -12.33
C ASP A 38 3.81 2.99 -13.23
N ALA A 39 4.06 1.97 -14.06
CA ALA A 39 5.32 1.81 -14.79
C ALA A 39 5.63 2.99 -15.73
N LYS A 40 4.61 3.41 -16.49
CA LYS A 40 4.71 4.35 -17.62
C LYS A 40 3.49 5.26 -17.60
N PRO A 41 3.48 6.28 -16.72
CA PRO A 41 2.34 7.17 -16.59
C PRO A 41 2.14 8.00 -17.87
N ASN A 42 0.88 8.36 -18.15
CA ASN A 42 0.54 9.30 -19.21
C ASN A 42 0.02 10.62 -18.59
N GLY A 43 0.51 11.77 -19.05
CA GLY A 43 0.12 13.10 -18.56
C GLY A 43 0.70 13.47 -17.19
N ARG A 44 0.49 12.63 -16.16
CA ARG A 44 0.82 12.91 -14.74
C ARG A 44 0.20 14.24 -14.26
N ASP A 45 -1.03 14.50 -14.69
CA ASP A 45 -1.85 15.67 -14.36
C ASP A 45 -3.05 15.29 -13.45
N ASP A 46 -3.92 16.24 -13.15
CA ASP A 46 -5.10 16.02 -12.30
C ASP A 46 -6.01 14.90 -12.84
N ARG A 47 -6.18 14.84 -14.18
CA ARG A 47 -6.97 13.80 -14.86
C ARG A 47 -6.33 12.41 -14.72
N TYR A 48 -5.01 12.33 -14.80
CA TYR A 48 -4.26 11.12 -14.49
C TYR A 48 -4.58 10.64 -13.08
N CYS A 49 -4.50 11.53 -12.09
CA CYS A 49 -4.79 11.18 -10.70
C CYS A 49 -6.24 10.70 -10.52
N GLU A 50 -7.23 11.43 -11.03
CA GLU A 50 -8.64 11.01 -10.93
C GLU A 50 -8.89 9.63 -11.57
N SER A 51 -8.31 9.38 -12.74
CA SER A 51 -8.45 8.11 -13.46
C SER A 51 -7.76 6.96 -12.71
N MET A 52 -6.52 7.18 -12.28
CA MET A 52 -5.72 6.17 -11.59
C MET A 52 -6.29 5.83 -10.22
N MET A 53 -6.69 6.83 -9.43
CA MET A 53 -7.30 6.59 -8.11
C MET A 53 -8.56 5.74 -8.24
N LYS A 54 -9.37 5.96 -9.28
CA LYS A 54 -10.54 5.13 -9.60
C LYS A 54 -10.14 3.71 -10.03
N GLU A 55 -9.22 3.59 -11.00
CA GLU A 55 -8.75 2.29 -11.51
C GLU A 55 -8.18 1.40 -10.39
N ARG A 56 -7.44 2.02 -9.45
CA ARG A 56 -6.81 1.34 -8.32
C ARG A 56 -7.72 1.13 -7.11
N LYS A 57 -9.00 1.50 -7.23
CA LYS A 57 -10.04 1.34 -6.20
C LYS A 57 -9.70 2.09 -4.90
N LEU A 58 -9.27 3.34 -5.04
CA LEU A 58 -8.88 4.24 -3.93
C LEU A 58 -9.87 5.39 -3.72
N THR A 59 -11.11 5.19 -4.15
CA THR A 59 -12.17 6.22 -4.18
C THR A 59 -13.39 5.85 -3.34
N SER A 60 -13.34 4.81 -2.50
CA SER A 60 -14.46 4.42 -1.63
C SER A 60 -13.97 4.04 -0.23
N PRO A 61 -13.66 5.01 0.64
CA PRO A 61 -13.77 6.47 0.44
C PRO A 61 -12.64 7.06 -0.42
N CYS A 62 -12.77 8.34 -0.81
CA CYS A 62 -11.70 9.10 -1.46
C CYS A 62 -10.46 9.10 -0.55
N LYS A 63 -9.39 8.43 -0.98
CA LYS A 63 -8.13 8.40 -0.22
C LYS A 63 -7.49 9.79 -0.26
N ASP A 64 -7.12 10.34 0.89
CA ASP A 64 -6.67 11.73 1.03
C ASP A 64 -5.39 12.05 0.25
N VAL A 65 -4.39 11.17 0.35
CA VAL A 65 -3.13 11.27 -0.40
C VAL A 65 -2.70 9.89 -0.87
N ASN A 66 -2.20 9.82 -2.09
CA ASN A 66 -1.60 8.60 -2.61
C ASN A 66 -0.51 8.92 -3.64
N THR A 67 0.62 8.23 -3.53
CA THR A 67 1.73 8.43 -4.46
C THR A 67 1.96 7.23 -5.35
N PHE A 68 2.05 7.48 -6.66
CA PHE A 68 2.45 6.51 -7.66
C PHE A 68 3.94 6.65 -7.98
N ILE A 69 4.67 5.55 -7.88
CA ILE A 69 6.08 5.41 -8.24
C ILE A 69 6.18 4.91 -9.68
N HIS A 70 7.02 5.58 -10.46
CA HIS A 70 7.28 5.24 -11.86
C HIS A 70 8.63 4.54 -12.06
N GLY A 71 8.71 3.72 -13.11
CA GLY A 71 9.88 2.89 -13.41
C GLY A 71 9.61 1.39 -13.31
N THR A 72 10.63 0.61 -12.95
CA THR A 72 10.52 -0.86 -12.94
C THR A 72 10.22 -1.41 -11.55
N LYS A 73 9.33 -2.42 -11.47
CA LYS A 73 9.10 -3.17 -10.22
C LYS A 73 10.39 -3.72 -9.62
N LYS A 74 11.34 -4.15 -10.47
CA LYS A 74 12.67 -4.65 -10.06
C LYS A 74 13.45 -3.59 -9.28
N ASN A 75 13.45 -2.33 -9.72
CA ASN A 75 14.14 -1.26 -9.01
C ASN A 75 13.48 -0.91 -7.67
N ILE A 76 12.13 -0.90 -7.62
CA ILE A 76 11.40 -0.66 -6.36
C ILE A 76 11.69 -1.79 -5.36
N ARG A 77 11.57 -3.05 -5.78
CA ARG A 77 11.89 -4.21 -4.93
C ARG A 77 13.34 -4.20 -4.44
N ALA A 78 14.28 -3.72 -5.25
CA ALA A 78 15.69 -3.67 -4.87
C ALA A 78 15.98 -2.70 -3.70
N ILE A 79 15.06 -1.77 -3.38
CA ILE A 79 15.14 -0.92 -2.17
C ILE A 79 15.15 -1.79 -0.91
N CYS A 80 14.42 -2.92 -0.92
CA CYS A 80 14.42 -3.89 0.18
C CYS A 80 15.75 -4.60 0.41
N GLY A 81 16.75 -4.38 -0.45
CA GLY A 81 18.10 -4.90 -0.29
C GLY A 81 19.13 -3.89 -0.75
N LYS A 82 19.88 -4.25 -1.79
CA LYS A 82 21.11 -3.54 -2.24
C LYS A 82 20.90 -2.10 -2.71
N LYS A 83 19.68 -1.70 -3.09
CA LYS A 83 19.38 -0.34 -3.57
C LYS A 83 18.65 0.53 -2.53
N GLY A 84 18.60 0.10 -1.28
CA GLY A 84 18.11 0.94 -0.19
C GLY A 84 19.01 0.83 1.04
N SER A 85 18.82 1.76 1.95
CA SER A 85 19.50 1.81 3.24
C SER A 85 18.47 1.76 4.37
N PRO A 86 18.80 1.21 5.56
CA PRO A 86 17.92 1.30 6.72
C PRO A 86 17.52 2.76 7.00
N TYR A 87 16.25 2.97 7.33
CA TYR A 87 15.70 4.29 7.70
C TYR A 87 14.77 4.09 8.89
N GLY A 88 15.25 4.38 10.10
CA GLY A 88 14.56 3.97 11.32
C GLY A 88 14.49 2.45 11.48
N GLU A 89 13.57 1.97 12.32
CA GLU A 89 13.47 0.56 12.68
C GLU A 89 12.83 -0.30 11.57
N ASN A 90 11.78 0.21 10.92
CA ASN A 90 10.91 -0.59 10.06
C ASN A 90 10.90 -0.17 8.58
N PHE A 91 11.65 0.88 8.23
CA PHE A 91 11.65 1.43 6.88
C PHE A 91 13.02 1.37 6.23
N ARG A 92 13.00 1.57 4.92
CA ARG A 92 14.17 1.68 4.07
C ARG A 92 13.99 2.88 3.16
N ILE A 93 15.05 3.67 3.05
CA ILE A 93 15.13 4.78 2.09
C ILE A 93 15.82 4.28 0.82
N SER A 94 15.33 4.72 -0.35
CA SER A 94 15.99 4.41 -1.61
C SER A 94 17.39 5.05 -1.70
N ASN A 95 18.33 4.39 -2.36
CA ASN A 95 19.67 4.96 -2.63
C ASN A 95 19.70 5.78 -3.93
N SER A 96 18.60 5.76 -4.69
CA SER A 96 18.40 6.56 -5.90
C SER A 96 17.01 7.21 -5.88
N PRO A 97 16.86 8.40 -6.47
CA PRO A 97 15.56 9.02 -6.65
C PRO A 97 14.68 8.24 -7.64
N PHE A 98 13.36 8.39 -7.49
CA PHE A 98 12.34 7.85 -8.38
C PHE A 98 11.46 8.99 -8.91
N GLN A 99 10.97 8.84 -10.14
CA GLN A 99 9.89 9.69 -10.62
C GLN A 99 8.61 9.27 -9.90
N ILE A 100 7.91 10.24 -9.33
CA ILE A 100 6.68 10.00 -8.59
C ILE A 100 5.58 10.98 -8.98
N THR A 101 4.33 10.59 -8.82
CA THR A 101 3.18 11.48 -8.91
C THR A 101 2.32 11.30 -7.66
N THR A 102 2.26 12.35 -6.84
CA THR A 102 1.41 12.41 -5.65
C THR A 102 0.05 12.95 -6.05
N CYS A 103 -0.99 12.20 -5.71
CA CYS A 103 -2.38 12.57 -5.91
C CYS A 103 -3.00 12.96 -4.58
N THR A 104 -3.33 14.24 -4.42
CA THR A 104 -3.94 14.78 -3.20
C THR A 104 -5.40 15.09 -3.46
N HIS A 105 -6.27 14.52 -2.63
CA HIS A 105 -7.72 14.72 -2.74
C HIS A 105 -8.06 16.20 -2.51
N SER A 106 -8.83 16.78 -3.44
CA SER A 106 -9.16 18.21 -3.44
C SER A 106 -10.60 18.52 -3.04
N GLY A 107 -11.42 17.49 -2.77
CA GLY A 107 -12.82 17.63 -2.39
C GLY A 107 -13.01 17.76 -0.88
N ALA A 108 -14.04 18.51 -0.47
CA ALA A 108 -14.44 18.56 0.95
C ALA A 108 -15.15 17.27 1.42
N SER A 109 -15.72 16.51 0.49
CA SER A 109 -16.45 15.26 0.77
C SER A 109 -15.52 14.05 0.63
N PRO A 110 -15.48 13.13 1.61
CA PRO A 110 -14.74 11.87 1.47
C PRO A 110 -15.45 10.87 0.54
N ARG A 111 -16.64 11.21 0.02
CA ARG A 111 -17.41 10.38 -0.91
C ARG A 111 -17.18 10.81 -2.37
N PRO A 112 -17.23 9.88 -3.34
CA PRO A 112 -17.23 10.18 -4.77
C PRO A 112 -18.24 11.24 -5.20
N PRO A 113 -17.99 11.96 -6.31
CA PRO A 113 -16.79 11.88 -7.15
C PRO A 113 -15.56 12.51 -6.47
N CYS A 114 -14.42 11.82 -6.54
CA CYS A 114 -13.18 12.26 -5.90
C CYS A 114 -12.36 13.11 -6.88
N GLY A 115 -12.23 14.41 -6.61
CA GLY A 115 -11.30 15.28 -7.34
C GLY A 115 -9.89 15.17 -6.77
N TYR A 116 -8.88 15.23 -7.63
CA TYR A 116 -7.47 15.13 -7.22
C TYR A 116 -6.60 16.20 -7.86
N ARG A 117 -5.62 16.70 -7.11
CA ARG A 117 -4.49 17.49 -7.64
C ARG A 117 -3.27 16.60 -7.78
N ALA A 118 -2.62 16.69 -8.94
CA ALA A 118 -1.38 15.98 -9.20
C ALA A 118 -0.15 16.84 -8.89
N PHE A 119 0.79 16.26 -8.16
CA PHE A 119 2.11 16.84 -7.94
C PHE A 119 3.18 15.89 -8.46
N LYS A 120 4.02 16.38 -9.38
CA LYS A 120 5.09 15.61 -10.01
C LYS A 120 6.40 15.91 -9.31
N ASP A 121 7.14 14.86 -8.98
CA ASP A 121 8.44 15.02 -8.33
C ASP A 121 9.46 13.96 -8.81
N PHE A 122 10.72 14.16 -8.45
CA PHE A 122 11.83 13.24 -8.64
C PHE A 122 12.73 13.20 -7.39
N ARG A 123 12.47 12.24 -6.51
CA ARG A 123 13.08 12.23 -5.17
C ARG A 123 13.28 10.83 -4.60
N TYR A 124 14.04 10.75 -3.51
CA TYR A 124 14.15 9.55 -2.70
C TYR A 124 12.80 9.19 -2.08
N ILE A 125 12.57 7.90 -1.87
CA ILE A 125 11.32 7.37 -1.29
C ILE A 125 11.62 6.47 -0.10
N VAL A 126 10.67 6.40 0.83
CA VAL A 126 10.73 5.58 2.04
C VAL A 126 9.63 4.53 1.98
N ILE A 127 10.01 3.27 2.18
CA ILE A 127 9.09 2.11 2.14
C ILE A 127 9.38 1.15 3.29
N ALA A 128 8.37 0.39 3.71
CA ALA A 128 8.58 -0.78 4.57
C ALA A 128 8.68 -2.05 3.71
N CYS A 129 9.49 -3.00 4.17
CA CYS A 129 9.73 -4.27 3.48
C CYS A 129 9.46 -5.46 4.40
N GLU A 130 8.87 -6.52 3.85
CA GLU A 130 8.62 -7.80 4.51
C GLU A 130 9.21 -8.90 3.64
N ASP A 131 10.18 -9.67 4.17
CA ASP A 131 10.88 -10.75 3.46
C ASP A 131 11.45 -10.35 2.07
N GLY A 132 11.91 -9.10 1.96
CA GLY A 132 12.48 -8.56 0.72
C GLY A 132 11.45 -7.98 -0.27
N TRP A 133 10.19 -7.84 0.14
CA TRP A 133 9.11 -7.29 -0.68
C TRP A 133 8.57 -5.98 -0.09
N PRO A 134 8.35 -4.96 -0.93
CA PRO A 134 7.79 -3.70 -0.46
C PRO A 134 6.30 -3.87 -0.15
N VAL A 135 5.89 -3.46 1.05
CA VAL A 135 4.51 -3.67 1.54
C VAL A 135 3.81 -2.40 1.97
N HIS A 136 4.56 -1.31 2.16
CA HIS A 136 4.02 -0.01 2.57
C HIS A 136 4.89 1.13 2.03
N PHE A 137 4.25 2.23 1.66
CA PHE A 137 4.89 3.47 1.22
C PHE A 137 4.63 4.57 2.25
N ASP A 138 5.68 5.26 2.67
CA ASP A 138 5.57 6.35 3.64
C ASP A 138 5.25 7.68 2.93
N GLU A 139 3.97 8.05 2.91
CA GLU A 139 3.48 9.32 2.35
C GLU A 139 3.96 10.55 3.15
N SER A 140 4.29 10.38 4.45
CA SER A 140 4.71 11.49 5.32
C SER A 140 6.10 11.99 4.96
N PHE A 141 6.99 11.10 4.51
CA PHE A 141 8.32 11.47 4.04
C PHE A 141 8.27 12.41 2.83
N ILE A 142 7.23 12.27 2.00
CA ILE A 142 7.13 13.02 0.73
C ILE A 142 6.17 14.21 0.73
N SER A 143 5.42 14.38 1.82
CA SER A 143 4.56 15.55 1.98
C SER A 143 5.43 16.81 1.98
N PRO A 144 4.97 17.93 1.38
CA PRO A 144 5.62 19.22 1.54
C PRO A 144 5.77 19.62 3.01
#